data_AF-C6TDF8-F1
#
_entry.id   AF-C6TDF8-F1
#
_cell.length_a   1.000
_cell.length_b   1.000
_cell.length_c   1.000
_cell.angle_alpha   90.00
_cell.angle_beta   90.00
_cell.angle_gamma   90.00
#
_symmetry.space_group_name_H-M   'P 1'
#
loop_
_entity.id
_entity.type
_entity.pdbx_description
1 polymer ?
#
loop_
_entity_poly.entity_id
_entity_poly.type
_entity_poly.pdbx_seq_one_letter_code
_entity_poly.pdbx_strand_id
1 'polypeptide(L)'
;MSVDSKKSASNGQEKMLLSQEQQALINEVRKLIGPQSGKASIFCSDACISRYLRARNWNVKKAVKMLKLTLKWREEYKPEEIRWEDIAHEAETGKKKKK
;
A
#
# COMPACT_ATOMS: atom_id res chain seq x y z
N MET A 1 11.99 53.72 7.25
CA MET A 1 12.08 52.63 6.27
C MET A 1 11.46 51.39 6.90
N SER A 2 10.23 51.06 6.49
CA SER A 2 9.50 49.88 6.95
C SER A 2 9.81 48.72 6.02
N VAL A 3 10.26 47.58 6.58
CA VAL A 3 10.23 46.28 5.90
C VAL A 3 9.92 45.19 6.93
N ASP A 4 8.64 44.96 7.15
CA ASP A 4 8.14 43.65 7.58
C ASP A 4 8.36 42.63 6.45
N SER A 5 8.74 41.38 6.79
CA SER A 5 8.05 40.16 6.30
C SER A 5 8.67 38.87 6.84
N LYS A 6 7.92 38.27 7.79
CA LYS A 6 7.86 36.86 8.22
C LYS A 6 8.55 35.82 7.32
N LYS A 7 9.43 35.00 7.93
CA LYS A 7 9.90 33.72 7.36
C LYS A 7 9.51 32.52 8.24
N SER A 8 8.52 31.79 7.72
CA SER A 8 8.27 30.35 7.79
C SER A 8 8.21 29.62 9.15
N ALA A 9 6.99 29.52 9.70
CA ALA A 9 6.58 28.53 10.70
C ALA A 9 5.59 27.47 10.14
N SER A 10 5.32 27.49 8.82
CA SER A 10 4.24 26.72 8.16
C SER A 10 4.52 25.22 7.99
N ASN A 11 5.79 24.84 7.75
CA ASN A 11 6.14 23.50 7.27
C ASN A 11 5.81 22.33 8.23
N GLY A 12 5.80 22.58 9.54
CA GLY A 12 5.52 21.54 10.54
C GLY A 12 4.03 21.20 10.63
N GLN A 13 3.18 22.22 10.52
CA GLN A 13 1.73 22.08 10.64
C GLN A 13 1.14 21.39 9.42
N GLU A 14 1.59 21.76 8.21
CA GLU A 14 1.14 21.12 6.96
C GLU A 14 1.51 19.63 6.90
N LYS A 15 2.72 19.25 7.34
CA LYS A 15 3.13 17.84 7.40
C LYS A 15 2.31 17.04 8.41
N MET A 16 1.99 17.64 9.55
CA MET A 16 1.18 16.99 10.59
C MET A 16 -0.27 16.79 10.13
N LEU A 17 -0.87 17.79 9.47
CA LEU A 17 -2.21 17.68 8.89
C LEU A 17 -2.26 16.63 7.78
N LEU A 18 -1.25 16.60 6.91
CA LEU A 18 -1.14 15.59 5.86
C LEU A 18 -1.04 14.18 6.46
N SER A 19 -0.27 14.01 7.54
CA SER A 19 -0.16 12.72 8.25
C SER A 19 -1.50 12.30 8.86
N GLN A 20 -2.28 13.25 9.39
CA GLN A 20 -3.59 12.97 9.97
C GLN A 20 -4.62 12.57 8.92
N GLU A 21 -4.65 13.25 7.77
CA GLU A 21 -5.51 12.91 6.64
C GLU A 21 -5.15 11.54 6.07
N GLN A 22 -3.85 11.25 5.92
CA GLN A 22 -3.39 9.93 5.48
C GLN A 22 -3.83 8.81 6.45
N GLN A 23 -3.74 9.06 7.76
CA GLN A 23 -4.20 8.09 8.75
C GLN A 23 -5.72 7.88 8.68
N ALA A 24 -6.50 8.93 8.42
CA ALA A 24 -7.94 8.83 8.24
C ALA A 24 -8.30 7.92 7.04
N LEU A 25 -7.61 8.10 5.91
CA LEU A 25 -7.80 7.26 4.71
C LEU A 25 -7.41 5.80 4.96
N ILE A 26 -6.32 5.56 5.70
CA ILE A 26 -5.90 4.20 6.10
C ILE A 26 -6.99 3.55 6.96
N ASN A 27 -7.53 4.28 7.93
CA ASN A 27 -8.59 3.79 8.81
C ASN A 27 -9.88 3.49 8.03
N GLU A 28 -10.22 4.31 7.03
CA GLU A 28 -11.38 4.07 6.15
C GLU A 28 -11.20 2.79 5.32
N VAL A 29 -10.03 2.59 4.71
CA VAL A 29 -9.71 1.36 3.98
C VAL A 29 -9.79 0.14 4.91
N ARG A 30 -9.23 0.23 6.13
CA ARG A 30 -9.30 -0.84 7.13
C ARG A 30 -10.75 -1.18 7.49
N LYS A 31 -11.61 -0.17 7.70
CA LYS A 31 -13.03 -0.37 7.97
C LYS A 31 -13.76 -1.07 6.83
N LEU A 32 -13.46 -0.71 5.58
CA LEU A 32 -14.11 -1.29 4.38
C LEU A 32 -13.65 -2.71 4.04
N ILE A 33 -12.46 -3.09 4.50
CA ILE A 33 -11.92 -4.45 4.36
C ILE A 33 -12.43 -5.37 5.46
N GLY A 34 -12.77 -4.82 6.62
CA GLY A 34 -13.24 -5.58 7.78
C GLY A 34 -12.10 -6.27 8.54
N PRO A 35 -12.43 -6.93 9.67
CA PRO A 35 -11.45 -7.68 10.45
C PRO A 35 -10.82 -8.79 9.60
N GLN A 36 -9.49 -8.90 9.67
CA GLN A 36 -8.74 -9.93 8.96
C GLN A 36 -8.05 -10.84 9.98
N SER A 37 -8.15 -12.15 9.77
CA SER A 37 -7.55 -13.16 10.65
C SER A 37 -6.33 -13.82 9.98
N GLY A 38 -5.49 -14.46 10.80
CA GLY A 38 -4.33 -15.21 10.33
C GLY A 38 -3.36 -14.39 9.48
N LYS A 39 -2.87 -15.00 8.39
CA LYS A 39 -1.88 -14.39 7.48
C LYS A 39 -2.39 -13.11 6.81
N ALA A 40 -3.71 -12.97 6.61
CA ALA A 40 -4.30 -11.79 5.98
C ALA A 40 -4.08 -10.51 6.79
N SER A 41 -3.93 -10.61 8.12
CA SER A 41 -3.65 -9.48 9.01
C SER A 41 -2.33 -8.77 8.67
N ILE A 42 -1.30 -9.54 8.32
CA ILE A 42 0.03 -9.02 7.92
C ILE A 42 -0.10 -8.14 6.66
N PHE A 43 -0.96 -8.56 5.72
CA PHE A 43 -1.21 -7.86 4.46
C PHE A 43 -2.15 -6.65 4.59
N CYS A 44 -2.74 -6.43 5.77
CA CYS A 44 -3.61 -5.29 6.09
C CYS A 44 -3.04 -4.34 7.17
N SER A 45 -1.71 -4.34 7.33
CA SER A 45 -1.00 -3.32 8.11
C SER A 45 -1.11 -1.92 7.50
N ASP A 46 -0.95 -0.88 8.32
CA ASP A 46 -1.03 0.54 7.90
C ASP A 46 -0.04 0.84 6.75
N ALA A 47 1.18 0.34 6.87
CA ALA A 47 2.20 0.48 5.82
C ALA A 47 1.77 -0.19 4.51
N CYS A 48 1.12 -1.37 4.58
CA CYS A 48 0.62 -2.04 3.39
C CYS A 48 -0.52 -1.25 2.75
N ILE A 49 -1.52 -0.85 3.53
CA ILE A 49 -2.65 -0.03 3.07
C ILE A 49 -2.17 1.28 2.44
N SER A 50 -1.18 1.95 3.04
CA SER A 50 -0.57 3.16 2.50
C SER A 50 0.04 2.95 1.11
N ARG A 51 0.69 1.80 0.85
CA ARG A 51 1.21 1.46 -0.49
C ARG A 51 0.08 1.36 -1.53
N TYR A 52 -1.05 0.75 -1.18
CA TYR A 52 -2.21 0.65 -2.07
C TYR A 52 -2.87 2.00 -2.32
N LEU A 53 -3.01 2.84 -1.28
CA LEU A 53 -3.52 4.21 -1.41
C LEU A 53 -2.62 5.02 -2.34
N ARG A 54 -1.30 5.02 -2.12
CA ARG A 54 -0.34 5.73 -2.97
C ARG A 54 -0.41 5.27 -4.42
N ALA A 55 -0.45 3.97 -4.66
CA ALA A 55 -0.57 3.39 -6.01
C ALA A 55 -1.92 3.68 -6.70
N ARG A 56 -2.93 4.14 -5.95
CA ARG A 56 -4.26 4.51 -6.47
C ARG A 56 -4.57 5.99 -6.25
N ASN A 57 -3.53 6.82 -6.13
CA ASN A 57 -3.64 8.26 -5.99
C ASN A 57 -4.56 8.67 -4.83
N TRP A 58 -4.39 7.99 -3.68
CA TRP A 58 -5.17 8.13 -2.45
C TRP A 58 -6.67 7.85 -2.58
N ASN A 59 -7.09 7.17 -3.66
CA ASN A 59 -8.48 6.76 -3.84
C ASN A 59 -8.82 5.51 -3.03
N VAL A 60 -9.59 5.69 -1.95
CA VAL A 60 -10.02 4.63 -1.02
C VAL A 60 -10.73 3.48 -1.73
N LYS A 61 -11.74 3.75 -2.57
CA LYS A 61 -12.53 2.69 -3.24
C LYS A 61 -11.65 1.82 -4.15
N LYS A 62 -10.76 2.44 -4.92
CA LYS A 62 -9.80 1.72 -5.78
C LYS A 62 -8.77 0.94 -4.96
N ALA A 63 -8.26 1.50 -3.87
CA ALA A 63 -7.33 0.85 -2.97
C ALA A 63 -7.96 -0.40 -2.32
N VAL A 64 -9.18 -0.28 -1.79
CA VAL A 64 -9.94 -1.41 -1.22
C VAL A 64 -10.16 -2.51 -2.25
N LYS A 65 -10.62 -2.15 -3.47
CA LYS A 65 -10.84 -3.13 -4.54
C LYS A 65 -9.57 -3.91 -4.85
N MET A 66 -8.44 -3.22 -4.99
CA MET A 66 -7.15 -3.85 -5.27
C MET A 66 -6.64 -4.72 -4.13
N LEU A 67 -6.79 -4.26 -2.89
CA LEU A 67 -6.34 -5.00 -1.73
C LEU A 67 -7.16 -6.29 -1.56
N LYS A 68 -8.49 -6.24 -1.74
CA LYS A 68 -9.35 -7.44 -1.76
C LYS A 68 -8.96 -8.43 -2.86
N LEU A 69 -8.71 -7.96 -4.08
CA LEU A 69 -8.24 -8.81 -5.18
C LEU A 69 -6.89 -9.47 -4.84
N THR A 70 -6.00 -8.72 -4.20
CA THR A 70 -4.69 -9.25 -3.80
C THR A 70 -4.80 -10.31 -2.71
N LEU A 71 -5.69 -10.11 -1.73
CA LEU A 71 -5.93 -11.10 -0.67
C LEU A 71 -6.48 -12.39 -1.27
N LYS A 72 -7.47 -12.29 -2.17
CA LYS A 72 -8.01 -13.46 -2.88
C LYS A 72 -6.92 -14.20 -3.69
N TRP A 73 -6.10 -13.45 -4.43
CA TRP A 73 -5.00 -14.05 -5.19
C TRP A 73 -3.99 -14.77 -4.29
N ARG A 74 -3.68 -14.22 -3.11
CA ARG A 74 -2.79 -14.88 -2.15
C ARG A 74 -3.40 -16.14 -1.54
N GLU A 75 -4.70 -16.13 -1.26
CA GLU A 75 -5.41 -17.31 -0.76
C GLU A 75 -5.45 -18.43 -1.82
N GLU A 76 -5.64 -18.07 -3.08
CA GLU A 76 -5.74 -19.01 -4.20
C GLU A 76 -4.38 -19.57 -4.65
N TYR A 77 -3.36 -18.71 -4.81
CA TYR A 77 -2.06 -19.08 -5.39
C TYR A 77 -0.96 -19.30 -4.36
N LYS A 78 -1.20 -18.95 -3.08
CA LYS A 78 -0.33 -19.20 -1.93
C LYS A 78 1.16 -18.99 -2.24
N PRO A 79 1.56 -17.76 -2.61
CA PRO A 79 2.93 -17.48 -3.04
C PRO A 79 3.99 -17.83 -1.99
N GLU A 80 3.61 -17.93 -0.71
CA GLU A 80 4.48 -18.38 0.37
C GLU A 80 4.83 -19.88 0.34
N GLU A 81 4.12 -20.69 -0.46
CA GLU A 81 4.39 -22.13 -0.64
C GLU A 81 5.35 -22.40 -1.81
N ILE A 82 5.68 -21.38 -2.61
CA ILE A 82 6.60 -21.51 -3.75
C ILE A 82 8.03 -21.73 -3.24
N ARG A 83 8.68 -22.78 -3.73
CA ARG A 83 10.07 -23.10 -3.39
C ARG A 83 11.04 -22.72 -4.51
N TRP A 84 12.33 -22.67 -4.18
CA TRP A 84 13.36 -22.37 -5.17
C TRP A 84 13.39 -23.41 -6.29
N GLU A 85 13.20 -24.69 -5.97
CA GLU A 85 13.22 -25.77 -6.95
C GLU A 85 12.13 -25.61 -8.02
N ASP A 86 11.00 -24.99 -7.66
CA ASP A 86 9.89 -24.73 -8.57
C ASP A 86 10.21 -23.62 -9.59
N ILE A 87 11.13 -22.70 -9.26
CA ILE A 87 11.46 -21.52 -10.06
C ILE A 87 12.88 -21.52 -10.63
N ALA A 88 13.76 -22.41 -10.17
CA ALA A 88 15.18 -22.45 -10.53
C ALA A 88 15.37 -22.54 -12.06
N HIS A 89 14.63 -23.44 -12.71
CA HIS A 89 14.72 -23.61 -14.16
C HIS A 89 14.28 -22.36 -14.94
N GLU A 90 13.22 -21.67 -14.48
CA GLU A 90 12.73 -20.44 -15.12
C GLU A 90 13.69 -19.25 -14.90
N ALA A 91 14.34 -19.22 -13.73
CA ALA A 91 15.34 -18.21 -13.39
C ALA A 91 16.62 -18.35 -14.21
N GLU A 92 17.06 -19.59 -14.49
CA GLU A 92 18.24 -19.90 -15.30
C GLU A 92 18.03 -19.58 -16.78
N THR A 93 16.87 -19.92 -17.34
CA THR A 93 16.63 -19.81 -18.79
C THR A 93 16.14 -18.44 -19.22
N GLY A 94 15.56 -17.65 -18.32
CA GLY A 94 15.06 -16.29 -18.57
C GLY A 94 14.01 -16.23 -19.69
N LYS A 95 12.74 -15.97 -19.38
CA LYS A 95 11.69 -15.81 -20.40
C LYS A 95 11.93 -14.54 -21.24
N LYS A 96 12.71 -14.64 -22.32
CA LYS A 96 12.76 -13.66 -23.41
C LYS A 96 11.44 -13.72 -24.17
N LYS A 97 10.49 -12.86 -23.82
CA LYS A 97 9.37 -12.58 -24.74
C LYS A 97 9.95 -11.81 -25.94
N LYS A 98 9.96 -12.45 -27.11
CA LYS A 98 10.17 -11.73 -28.38
C LYS A 98 9.08 -10.67 -28.48
N LYS A 99 9.53 -9.44 -28.75
CA LYS A 99 8.74 -8.23 -28.84
C LYS A 99 7.94 -8.22 -30.14
#